data_AF-A0A3M0DX07-F1
#
_entry.id   AF-A0A3M0DX07-F1
#
_cell.length_a   1.000
_cell.length_b   1.000
_cell.length_c   1.000
_cell.angle_alpha   90.00
_cell.angle_beta   90.00
_cell.angle_gamma   90.00
#
_symmetry.space_group_name_H-M   'P 1'
#
loop_
_entity.id
_entity.type
_entity.pdbx_description
1 polymer ?
#
loop_
_entity_poly.entity_id
_entity_poly.type
_entity_poly.pdbx_seq_one_letter_code
_entity_poly.pdbx_strand_id
1 'polypeptide(L)'
;MKKAYLFGVLSLSACAHPEDRRWAALVASPMGAKIPSPKGPDAEYPKVTVYSFATPVEARPSTRLRDLAGEGQAAYIAQMSVADDASTLRKTLAAPIAGERGLGPTILPAFDRTLVVSVQKPRDAGVGDRLISTVVTIVPVADAFEFAGYTVVATDNQVQDIAKLSTTSDASLDVSLAPPIKALGDVGIAGKASRSHTTTADIVQQYEKLNVDIEPKTMTIIRESERGLDVVGNTIINLTIVPKQPANGAVVMQVFLAVGQDLVAKGVVRSAKTASIDLENTYLSQKCALKASVTMRYLLRHVVSGSEYYTEGKQTVALIGDTTKAAIHTLVREDETQRPLWQIVAADGKGLSVKPVLGTPHILVFDNYAWAQQFAGWLDQNRAGTIGKDGVLFQVGAAAITSKPSVSPYVVPCK
;
A
#
# COMPACT_ATOMS: atom_id res chain seq x y z
N MET A 1 -15.61 -20.59 -86.48
CA MET A 1 -15.00 -19.42 -85.82
C MET A 1 -15.23 -19.55 -84.31
N LYS A 2 -14.18 -19.87 -83.53
CA LYS A 2 -14.27 -20.12 -82.08
C LYS A 2 -13.85 -18.86 -81.31
N LYS A 3 -14.69 -18.48 -80.34
CA LYS A 3 -14.48 -17.38 -79.37
C LYS A 3 -13.41 -17.77 -78.34
N ALA A 4 -12.61 -16.79 -77.90
CA ALA A 4 -11.89 -16.84 -76.64
C ALA A 4 -12.03 -15.47 -75.96
N TYR A 5 -12.76 -15.43 -74.84
CA TYR A 5 -12.83 -14.28 -73.94
C TYR A 5 -11.81 -14.49 -72.82
N LEU A 6 -10.86 -13.58 -72.71
CA LEU A 6 -9.86 -13.54 -71.65
C LEU A 6 -10.47 -12.80 -70.45
N PHE A 7 -10.81 -13.53 -69.39
CA PHE A 7 -11.17 -12.94 -68.08
C PHE A 7 -9.88 -12.63 -67.32
N GLY A 8 -9.53 -11.36 -67.20
CA GLY A 8 -8.44 -10.88 -66.36
C GLY A 8 -8.87 -10.84 -64.89
N VAL A 9 -8.25 -11.69 -64.07
CA VAL A 9 -8.36 -11.64 -62.61
C VAL A 9 -7.48 -10.49 -62.11
N LEU A 10 -8.09 -9.37 -61.76
CA LEU A 10 -7.45 -8.29 -61.00
C LEU A 10 -7.37 -8.72 -59.53
N SER A 11 -6.23 -9.28 -59.15
CA SER A 11 -5.85 -9.50 -57.75
C SER A 11 -5.65 -8.15 -57.06
N LEU A 12 -6.65 -7.71 -56.29
CA LEU A 12 -6.53 -6.65 -55.29
C LEU A 12 -5.63 -7.14 -54.14
N SER A 13 -4.32 -7.13 -54.35
CA SER A 13 -3.34 -7.19 -53.28
C SER A 13 -3.42 -5.88 -52.50
N ALA A 14 -4.19 -5.87 -51.41
CA ALA A 14 -4.17 -4.82 -50.42
C ALA A 14 -2.71 -4.54 -50.00
N CYS A 15 -2.27 -3.29 -50.14
CA CYS A 15 -0.94 -2.85 -49.74
C CYS A 15 -0.78 -3.05 -48.22
N ALA A 16 -0.20 -4.19 -47.82
CA ALA A 16 0.27 -4.37 -46.46
C ALA A 16 1.45 -3.39 -46.27
N HIS A 17 1.23 -2.35 -45.45
CA HIS A 17 2.29 -1.41 -45.12
C HIS A 17 3.48 -2.18 -44.51
N PRO A 18 4.73 -1.94 -44.95
CA PRO A 18 5.92 -2.62 -44.42
C PRO A 18 6.06 -2.51 -42.90
N GLU A 19 5.47 -1.47 -42.30
CA GLU A 19 5.47 -1.24 -40.85
C GLU A 19 4.63 -2.26 -40.07
N ASP A 20 3.62 -2.89 -40.67
CA ASP A 20 2.78 -3.90 -40.02
C ASP A 20 3.55 -5.17 -39.65
N ARG A 21 4.69 -5.44 -40.30
CA ARG A 21 5.48 -6.68 -40.15
C ARG A 21 6.81 -6.48 -39.41
N ARG A 22 7.07 -5.30 -38.86
CA ARG A 22 8.37 -4.95 -38.27
C ARG A 22 8.82 -5.88 -37.13
N TRP A 23 7.87 -6.58 -36.50
CA TRP A 23 8.11 -7.54 -35.41
C TRP A 23 8.28 -9.00 -35.87
N ALA A 24 7.97 -9.32 -37.14
CA ALA A 24 8.13 -10.67 -37.67
C ALA A 24 9.58 -11.19 -37.58
N ALA A 25 10.57 -10.27 -37.55
CA ALA A 25 11.98 -10.60 -37.38
C ALA A 25 12.40 -10.84 -35.92
N LEU A 26 11.64 -10.34 -34.93
CA LEU A 26 11.89 -10.57 -33.50
C LEU A 26 11.25 -11.88 -33.01
N VAL A 27 10.23 -12.36 -33.72
CA VAL A 27 9.59 -13.66 -33.50
C VAL A 27 10.32 -14.73 -34.32
N ALA A 28 11.60 -14.96 -34.03
CA ALA A 28 12.25 -16.21 -34.45
C ALA A 28 11.72 -17.35 -33.56
N SER A 29 10.43 -17.65 -33.67
CA SER A 29 9.82 -18.80 -33.03
C SER A 29 9.94 -19.97 -33.99
N PRO A 30 10.47 -21.15 -33.58
CA PRO A 30 10.59 -22.30 -34.45
C PRO A 30 9.18 -22.69 -34.91
N MET A 31 8.91 -22.47 -36.20
CA MET A 31 7.69 -22.91 -36.88
C MET A 31 7.53 -24.41 -36.63
N GLY A 32 6.70 -24.80 -35.64
CA GLY A 32 6.47 -26.21 -35.32
C GLY A 32 6.12 -26.51 -33.87
N ALA A 33 6.40 -25.62 -32.92
CA ALA A 33 5.91 -25.81 -31.55
C ALA A 33 4.40 -25.51 -31.51
N LYS A 34 3.56 -26.55 -31.48
CA LYS A 34 2.17 -26.43 -31.02
C LYS A 34 2.22 -25.79 -29.63
N ILE A 35 1.89 -24.51 -29.54
CA ILE A 35 1.67 -23.86 -28.25
C ILE A 35 0.52 -24.63 -27.60
N PRO A 36 0.75 -25.33 -26.48
CA PRO A 36 -0.29 -26.13 -25.86
C PRO A 36 -1.45 -25.20 -25.50
N SER A 37 -2.67 -25.68 -25.77
CA SER A 37 -3.85 -25.01 -25.24
C SER A 37 -3.69 -24.89 -23.72
N PRO A 38 -3.98 -23.73 -23.10
CA PRO A 38 -3.72 -23.46 -21.68
C PRO A 38 -4.61 -24.27 -20.71
N LYS A 39 -5.18 -25.38 -21.20
CA LYS A 39 -5.97 -26.36 -20.44
C LYS A 39 -5.16 -27.62 -20.07
N GLY A 40 -3.83 -27.57 -20.15
CA GLY A 40 -2.97 -28.59 -19.56
C GLY A 40 -2.85 -28.39 -18.04
N PRO A 41 -2.65 -29.47 -17.25
CA PRO A 41 -2.41 -29.36 -15.80
C PRO A 41 -1.18 -28.50 -15.44
N ASP A 42 -0.30 -28.26 -16.41
CA ASP A 42 0.93 -27.47 -16.26
C ASP A 42 0.83 -26.04 -16.82
N ALA A 43 -0.35 -25.60 -17.29
CA ALA A 43 -0.53 -24.24 -17.80
C ALA A 43 -0.28 -23.20 -16.70
N GLU A 44 0.62 -22.24 -16.96
CA GLU A 44 0.95 -21.21 -16.00
C GLU A 44 -0.11 -20.10 -16.05
N TYR A 45 -0.59 -19.66 -14.89
CA TYR A 45 -1.60 -18.62 -14.77
C TYR A 45 -0.94 -17.27 -14.51
N PRO A 46 -1.59 -16.15 -14.87
CA PRO A 46 -1.20 -14.83 -14.39
C PRO A 46 -1.04 -14.84 -12.86
N LYS A 47 -0.04 -14.12 -12.36
CA LYS A 47 0.31 -14.12 -10.94
C LYS A 47 0.06 -12.75 -10.34
N VAL A 48 -0.48 -12.75 -9.13
CA VAL A 48 -0.55 -11.58 -8.27
C VAL A 48 0.33 -11.81 -7.06
N THR A 49 1.15 -10.81 -6.70
CA THR A 49 1.95 -10.83 -5.49
C THR A 49 1.68 -9.56 -4.70
N VAL A 50 1.42 -9.73 -3.41
CA VAL A 50 1.18 -8.62 -2.49
C VAL A 50 2.23 -8.64 -1.40
N TYR A 51 2.82 -7.48 -1.14
CA TYR A 51 3.68 -7.25 0.02
C TYR A 51 3.49 -5.82 0.53
N SER A 52 3.86 -5.58 1.78
CA SER A 52 3.80 -4.26 2.38
C SER A 52 5.01 -3.98 3.25
N PHE A 53 5.27 -2.69 3.44
CA PHE A 53 6.31 -2.17 4.32
C PHE A 53 5.75 -1.00 5.14
N ALA A 54 6.40 -0.68 6.26
CA ALA A 54 5.99 0.44 7.10
C ALA A 54 6.11 1.75 6.31
N THR A 55 5.05 2.55 6.29
CA THR A 55 5.12 3.88 5.68
C THR A 55 6.05 4.75 6.52
N PRO A 56 7.03 5.45 5.91
CA PRO A 56 7.84 6.41 6.64
C PRO A 56 6.93 7.39 7.34
N VAL A 57 7.06 7.52 8.66
CA VAL A 57 6.37 8.57 9.40
C VAL A 57 7.02 9.88 8.99
N GLU A 58 6.56 10.50 7.92
CA GLU A 58 6.75 11.94 7.77
C GLU A 58 6.19 12.54 9.05
N ALA A 59 7.00 13.32 9.77
CA ALA A 59 6.60 13.92 11.01
C ALA A 59 5.30 14.69 10.74
N ARG A 60 4.16 14.11 11.14
CA ARG A 60 2.86 14.77 10.97
C ARG A 60 3.04 16.15 11.61
N PRO A 61 2.83 17.25 10.88
CA PRO A 61 3.01 18.57 11.46
C PRO A 61 2.16 18.61 12.71
N SER A 62 2.79 18.96 13.83
CA SER A 62 2.16 18.88 15.14
C SER A 62 0.84 19.67 15.12
N THR A 63 -0.30 19.01 15.33
CA THR A 63 -1.62 19.63 15.26
C THR A 63 -1.69 20.80 16.23
N ARG A 64 -2.06 21.98 15.75
CA ARG A 64 -2.27 23.18 16.57
C ARG A 64 -3.76 23.43 16.71
N LEU A 65 -4.14 24.26 17.67
CA LEU A 65 -5.54 24.66 17.90
C LEU A 65 -6.22 25.13 16.61
N ARG A 66 -5.53 25.94 15.79
CA ARG A 66 -6.05 26.46 14.52
C ARG A 66 -6.34 25.38 13.46
N ASP A 67 -5.76 24.20 13.62
CA ASP A 67 -5.90 23.08 12.68
C ASP A 67 -7.14 22.21 13.04
N LEU A 68 -7.79 22.48 14.18
CA LEU A 68 -9.07 21.86 14.56
C LEU A 68 -10.26 22.60 13.92
N ALA A 69 -11.34 21.88 13.62
CA ALA A 69 -12.62 22.50 13.28
C ALA A 69 -13.16 23.34 14.44
N GLY A 70 -14.04 24.32 14.18
CA GLY A 70 -14.53 25.27 15.19
C GLY A 70 -15.10 24.62 16.46
N GLU A 71 -15.80 23.50 16.32
CA GLU A 71 -16.30 22.70 17.45
C GLU A 71 -15.18 22.02 18.25
N GLY A 72 -14.15 21.51 17.56
CA GLY A 72 -12.96 20.93 18.18
C GLY A 72 -12.10 21.97 18.91
N GLN A 73 -12.02 23.21 18.38
CA GLN A 73 -11.37 24.33 19.06
C GLN A 73 -12.08 24.68 20.36
N ALA A 74 -13.41 24.77 20.33
CA ALA A 74 -14.22 25.08 21.50
C ALA A 74 -14.07 24.01 22.59
N ALA A 75 -14.13 22.73 22.21
CA ALA A 75 -13.94 21.61 23.13
C ALA A 75 -12.54 21.60 23.78
N TYR A 76 -11.49 21.85 22.98
CA TYR A 76 -10.12 21.90 23.49
C TYR A 76 -9.89 23.08 24.44
N ILE A 77 -10.41 24.27 24.11
CA ILE A 77 -10.35 25.45 24.98
C ILE A 77 -11.08 25.18 26.29
N ALA A 78 -12.27 24.56 26.24
CA ALA A 78 -13.03 24.20 27.44
C ALA A 78 -12.25 23.22 28.34
N GLN A 79 -11.58 22.23 27.75
CA GLN A 79 -10.74 21.28 28.49
C GLN A 79 -9.53 21.95 29.15
N MET A 80 -8.94 22.95 28.50
CA MET A 80 -7.76 23.65 29.02
C MET A 80 -8.10 24.82 29.96
N SER A 81 -9.32 25.34 29.92
CA SER A 81 -9.78 26.46 30.77
C SER A 81 -9.86 26.15 32.27
N VAL A 82 -9.50 24.93 32.68
CA VAL A 82 -9.34 24.52 34.08
C VAL A 82 -7.99 24.98 34.66
N ALA A 83 -7.12 25.60 33.87
CA ALA A 83 -5.86 26.16 34.34
C ALA A 83 -6.06 27.44 35.17
N ASP A 84 -5.48 27.47 36.39
CA ASP A 84 -5.64 28.57 37.36
C ASP A 84 -5.03 29.92 36.95
N ASP A 85 -4.18 29.95 35.92
CA ASP A 85 -3.46 31.15 35.49
C ASP A 85 -3.55 31.40 33.98
N ALA A 86 -3.86 32.64 33.63
CA ALA A 86 -4.03 33.11 32.25
C ALA A 86 -2.74 33.02 31.42
N SER A 87 -1.57 33.17 32.05
CA SER A 87 -0.28 33.05 31.35
C SER A 87 0.00 31.60 30.96
N THR A 88 -0.33 30.67 31.86
CA THR A 88 -0.23 29.22 31.67
C THR A 88 -1.22 28.75 30.60
N LEU A 89 -2.47 29.21 30.64
CA LEU A 89 -3.48 28.90 29.62
C LEU A 89 -3.04 29.34 28.21
N ARG A 90 -2.52 30.57 28.05
CA ARG A 90 -2.02 31.06 26.76
C ARG A 90 -0.85 30.24 26.24
N LYS A 91 0.08 29.87 27.13
CA LYS A 91 1.24 29.05 26.77
C LYS A 91 0.82 27.64 26.32
N THR A 92 -0.17 27.05 26.98
CA THR A 92 -0.71 25.73 26.65
C THR A 92 -1.51 25.75 25.34
N LEU A 93 -2.33 26.77 25.10
CA LEU A 93 -3.10 26.92 23.84
C LEU A 93 -2.20 27.23 22.63
N ALA A 94 -1.04 27.88 22.86
CA ALA A 94 -0.06 28.17 21.82
C ALA A 94 0.92 27.00 21.56
N ALA A 95 1.01 26.06 22.49
CA ALA A 95 1.81 24.85 22.30
C ALA A 95 1.14 23.95 21.24
N PRO A 96 1.92 23.10 20.55
CA PRO A 96 1.33 22.04 19.77
C PRO A 96 0.44 21.19 20.66
N ILE A 97 -0.76 20.86 20.17
CA ILE A 97 -1.59 19.85 20.82
C ILE A 97 -0.73 18.60 20.82
N ALA A 98 -0.43 18.08 22.02
CA ALA A 98 0.26 16.81 22.13
C ALA A 98 -0.54 15.82 21.29
N GLY A 99 0.03 15.39 20.16
CA GLY A 99 -0.60 14.40 19.30
C GLY A 99 -1.00 13.23 20.19
N GLU A 100 -2.21 12.69 19.98
CA GLU A 100 -2.86 11.69 20.83
C GLU A 100 -1.85 10.91 21.67
N ARG A 101 -1.66 11.33 22.93
CA ARG A 101 -1.05 10.46 23.92
C ARG A 101 -2.03 9.31 24.04
N GLY A 102 -1.73 8.22 23.34
CA GLY A 102 -2.45 6.94 23.30
C GLY A 102 -3.91 7.07 23.73
N LEU A 103 -4.81 7.27 22.76
CA LEU A 103 -6.25 7.20 22.95
C LEU A 103 -6.65 5.94 23.74
N GLY A 104 -6.87 6.09 25.05
CA GLY A 104 -7.65 5.19 25.88
C GLY A 104 -7.24 3.70 25.91
N PRO A 105 -7.96 2.90 26.72
CA PRO A 105 -7.62 1.50 27.01
C PRO A 105 -7.88 0.47 25.89
N THR A 106 -8.18 0.88 24.65
CA THR A 106 -8.77 -0.07 23.67
C THR A 106 -8.23 -0.02 22.25
N ILE A 107 -7.34 0.93 21.90
CA ILE A 107 -6.86 1.04 20.51
C ILE A 107 -5.60 0.19 20.35
N LEU A 108 -5.78 -0.99 19.77
CA LEU A 108 -4.67 -1.80 19.24
C LEU A 108 -3.86 -0.92 18.26
N PRO A 109 -2.52 -0.99 18.27
CA PRO A 109 -1.71 -0.11 17.45
C PRO A 109 -2.09 -0.27 15.97
N ALA A 110 -2.53 0.83 15.38
CA ALA A 110 -2.76 0.91 13.95
C ALA A 110 -1.41 0.93 13.23
N PHE A 111 -1.32 0.20 12.12
CA PHE A 111 -0.10 0.07 11.33
C PHE A 111 -0.25 0.78 10.00
N ASP A 112 0.40 1.93 9.85
CA ASP A 112 0.49 2.62 8.56
C ASP A 112 1.43 1.86 7.62
N ARG A 113 0.90 1.43 6.48
CA ARG A 113 1.55 0.55 5.51
C ARG A 113 1.45 1.08 4.10
N THR A 114 2.54 0.91 3.36
CA THR A 114 2.53 1.01 1.91
C THR A 114 2.43 -0.40 1.35
N LEU A 115 1.30 -0.70 0.74
CA LEU A 115 0.99 -1.96 0.08
C LEU A 115 1.39 -1.86 -1.40
N VAL A 116 2.11 -2.86 -1.88
CA VAL A 116 2.45 -3.02 -3.30
C VAL A 116 1.79 -4.28 -3.82
N VAL A 117 0.93 -4.11 -4.82
CA VAL A 117 0.24 -5.19 -5.52
C VAL A 117 0.82 -5.28 -6.92
N SER A 118 1.54 -6.37 -7.19
CA SER A 118 2.20 -6.62 -8.48
C SER A 118 1.43 -7.68 -9.26
N VAL A 119 0.97 -7.33 -10.46
CA VAL A 119 0.29 -8.22 -11.41
C VAL A 119 1.27 -8.57 -12.51
N GLN A 120 1.39 -9.87 -12.81
CA GLN A 120 2.31 -10.40 -13.82
C GLN A 120 1.59 -11.37 -14.77
N LYS A 121 2.00 -11.34 -16.04
CA LYS A 121 1.58 -12.34 -17.03
C LYS A 121 2.20 -13.71 -16.74
N PRO A 122 1.60 -14.80 -17.26
CA PRO A 122 2.22 -16.10 -17.20
C PRO A 122 3.49 -16.12 -18.06
N ARG A 123 4.48 -16.96 -17.74
CA ARG A 123 5.78 -16.91 -18.42
C ARG A 123 5.72 -17.38 -19.86
N ASP A 124 4.72 -18.17 -20.20
CA ASP A 124 4.44 -18.67 -21.55
C ASP A 124 3.59 -17.69 -22.39
N ALA A 125 3.28 -16.50 -21.87
CA ALA A 125 2.58 -15.46 -22.62
C ALA A 125 3.34 -15.11 -23.91
N GLY A 126 2.64 -15.21 -25.04
CA GLY A 126 3.18 -14.94 -26.37
C GLY A 126 3.29 -13.45 -26.68
N VAL A 127 3.95 -13.13 -27.81
CA VAL A 127 3.98 -11.76 -28.32
C VAL A 127 2.56 -11.32 -28.70
N GLY A 128 2.12 -10.19 -28.14
CA GLY A 128 0.77 -9.66 -28.33
C GLY A 128 -0.25 -10.13 -27.28
N ASP A 129 0.14 -11.07 -26.40
CA ASP A 129 -0.67 -11.45 -25.24
C ASP A 129 -0.64 -10.36 -24.18
N ARG A 130 -1.81 -10.06 -23.62
CA ARG A 130 -1.96 -9.01 -22.61
C ARG A 130 -3.13 -9.25 -21.68
N LEU A 131 -3.00 -8.84 -20.43
CA LEU A 131 -4.10 -8.78 -19.50
C LEU A 131 -4.96 -7.57 -19.86
N ILE A 132 -6.22 -7.82 -20.20
CA ILE A 132 -7.19 -6.76 -20.51
C ILE A 132 -7.79 -6.21 -19.20
N SER A 133 -8.11 -7.10 -18.27
CA SER A 133 -8.76 -6.75 -17.02
C SER A 133 -8.26 -7.64 -15.89
N THR A 134 -8.09 -7.05 -14.71
CA THR A 134 -7.85 -7.79 -13.47
C THR A 134 -8.68 -7.20 -12.34
N VAL A 135 -9.25 -8.09 -11.53
CA VAL A 135 -9.89 -7.76 -10.25
C VAL A 135 -9.15 -8.53 -9.18
N VAL A 136 -8.30 -7.83 -8.44
CA VAL A 136 -7.57 -8.39 -7.29
C VAL A 136 -8.40 -8.17 -6.05
N THR A 137 -8.68 -9.24 -5.30
CA THR A 137 -9.40 -9.20 -4.03
C THR A 137 -8.47 -9.63 -2.90
N ILE A 138 -8.37 -8.81 -1.87
CA ILE A 138 -7.52 -9.01 -0.69
C ILE A 138 -8.41 -9.04 0.55
N VAL A 139 -8.37 -10.15 1.29
CA VAL A 139 -9.22 -10.39 2.46
C VAL A 139 -8.36 -10.77 3.67
N PRO A 140 -8.54 -10.16 4.85
CA PRO A 140 -7.85 -10.57 6.08
C PRO A 140 -8.12 -12.04 6.41
N VAL A 141 -7.07 -12.80 6.70
CA VAL A 141 -7.20 -14.20 7.13
C VAL A 141 -7.78 -14.24 8.55
N ALA A 142 -8.77 -15.09 8.76
CA ALA A 142 -9.42 -15.29 10.06
C ALA A 142 -9.98 -14.00 10.70
N ASP A 143 -10.36 -13.00 9.88
CA ASP A 143 -10.83 -11.68 10.35
C ASP A 143 -9.82 -11.00 11.31
N ALA A 144 -8.52 -11.24 11.14
CA ALA A 144 -7.50 -10.82 12.11
C ALA A 144 -7.25 -9.30 12.15
N PHE A 145 -7.69 -8.55 11.15
CA PHE A 145 -7.52 -7.10 11.08
C PHE A 145 -8.56 -6.47 10.15
N GLU A 146 -8.64 -5.14 10.18
CA GLU A 146 -9.40 -4.32 9.23
C GLU A 146 -8.50 -3.35 8.48
N PHE A 147 -8.91 -3.02 7.26
CA PHE A 147 -8.37 -1.88 6.54
C PHE A 147 -9.05 -0.59 7.01
N ALA A 148 -8.25 0.40 7.40
CA ALA A 148 -8.68 1.74 7.77
C ALA A 148 -7.81 2.76 7.02
N GLY A 149 -8.27 4.02 6.94
CA GLY A 149 -7.48 5.17 6.47
C GLY A 149 -6.59 4.93 5.25
N TYR A 150 -7.07 5.21 4.04
CA TYR A 150 -6.32 4.91 2.81
C TYR A 150 -6.10 6.14 1.93
N THR A 151 -4.97 6.13 1.22
CA THR A 151 -4.66 7.06 0.12
C THR A 151 -3.97 6.28 -0.99
N VAL A 152 -4.46 6.42 -2.23
CA VAL A 152 -3.82 5.80 -3.40
C VAL A 152 -2.70 6.73 -3.87
N VAL A 153 -1.45 6.29 -3.79
CA VAL A 153 -0.28 7.18 -3.90
C VAL A 153 0.38 7.15 -5.26
N ALA A 154 0.42 5.99 -5.92
CA ALA A 154 1.02 5.91 -7.24
C ALA A 154 0.53 4.69 -8.01
N THR A 155 0.16 4.93 -9.26
CA THR A 155 0.21 3.93 -10.33
C THR A 155 1.37 4.25 -11.24
N ASP A 156 2.06 3.21 -11.71
CA ASP A 156 3.06 3.35 -12.77
C ASP A 156 2.32 3.55 -14.11
N ASN A 157 1.57 4.65 -14.22
CA ASN A 157 0.87 5.06 -15.43
C ASN A 157 1.74 6.09 -16.15
N GLN A 158 2.72 5.63 -16.92
CA GLN A 158 3.35 6.52 -17.89
C GLN A 158 2.28 6.94 -18.90
N VAL A 159 1.89 8.22 -18.87
CA VAL A 159 1.17 8.84 -19.98
C VAL A 159 2.09 8.77 -21.19
N GLN A 160 1.77 7.90 -22.14
CA GLN A 160 2.50 7.81 -23.39
C GLN A 160 1.75 8.65 -24.44
N ASP A 161 2.38 9.73 -24.93
CA ASP A 161 1.92 10.43 -26.12
C ASP A 161 2.06 9.50 -27.33
N ILE A 162 0.94 8.94 -27.80
CA ILE A 162 0.97 7.84 -28.79
C ILE A 162 1.29 8.35 -30.20
N ALA A 163 0.88 9.57 -30.56
CA ALA A 163 1.30 10.24 -31.80
C ALA A 163 0.81 11.70 -31.85
N LYS A 164 1.62 12.60 -32.43
CA LYS A 164 1.11 13.83 -33.05
C LYS A 164 0.76 13.53 -34.51
N LEU A 165 -0.52 13.38 -34.83
CA LEU A 165 -0.96 13.36 -36.23
C LEU A 165 -1.16 14.80 -36.71
N SER A 166 -0.24 15.30 -37.54
CA SER A 166 -0.45 16.49 -38.35
C SER A 166 -0.72 16.08 -39.79
N THR A 167 -1.97 16.10 -40.21
CA THR A 167 -2.32 15.88 -41.62
C THR A 167 -2.49 17.23 -42.29
N THR A 168 -1.52 17.62 -43.14
CA THR A 168 -1.61 18.83 -43.96
C THR A 168 -2.06 18.38 -45.35
N SER A 169 -3.25 18.79 -45.78
CA SER A 169 -3.75 18.50 -47.13
C SER A 169 -3.73 19.79 -47.94
N ASP A 170 -2.78 19.89 -48.87
CA ASP A 170 -2.70 20.99 -49.83
C ASP A 170 -3.33 20.56 -51.15
N ALA A 171 -4.50 21.14 -51.47
CA ALA A 171 -5.13 21.00 -52.78
C ALA A 171 -4.96 22.31 -53.55
N SER A 172 -4.05 22.34 -54.54
CA SER A 172 -3.95 23.44 -55.50
C SER A 172 -4.72 23.10 -56.76
N LEU A 173 -5.80 23.83 -57.04
CA LEU A 173 -6.53 23.74 -58.31
C LEU A 173 -5.98 24.84 -59.24
N ASP A 174 -5.14 24.46 -60.19
CA ASP A 174 -4.58 25.40 -61.19
C ASP A 174 -5.51 25.44 -62.40
N VAL A 175 -6.38 26.46 -62.46
CA VAL A 175 -7.30 26.67 -63.59
C VAL A 175 -6.76 27.82 -64.44
N SER A 176 -6.02 27.46 -65.49
CA SER A 176 -5.66 28.40 -66.55
C SER A 176 -6.78 28.46 -67.58
N LEU A 177 -7.53 29.57 -67.61
CA LEU A 177 -8.50 29.88 -68.66
C LEU A 177 -8.02 31.07 -69.50
N ALA A 178 -7.79 30.78 -70.79
CA ALA A 178 -7.77 31.65 -71.97
C ALA A 178 -6.39 32.01 -72.62
N PRO A 179 -6.34 32.07 -73.98
CA PRO A 179 -5.13 32.25 -74.80
C PRO A 179 -4.74 33.73 -74.97
N PRO A 180 -3.49 34.04 -75.40
CA PRO A 180 -2.96 35.39 -75.31
C PRO A 180 -3.45 36.28 -76.45
N ILE A 181 -4.18 37.36 -76.11
CA ILE A 181 -4.33 38.52 -76.99
C ILE A 181 -3.27 39.55 -76.58
N LYS A 182 -2.29 39.75 -77.47
CA LYS A 182 -1.26 40.79 -77.35
C LYS A 182 -1.86 42.16 -77.66
N ALA A 183 -2.23 42.92 -76.63
CA ALA A 183 -2.12 44.38 -76.57
C ALA A 183 -2.76 44.87 -75.27
N LEU A 184 -2.04 45.76 -74.57
CA LEU A 184 -2.44 46.51 -73.37
C LEU A 184 -2.28 45.78 -72.04
N GLY A 185 -1.39 46.33 -71.20
CA GLY A 185 -1.51 46.35 -69.74
C GLY A 185 -1.48 44.99 -69.04
N ASP A 186 -0.30 44.64 -68.54
CA ASP A 186 -0.08 43.53 -67.62
C ASP A 186 -0.89 43.74 -66.33
N VAL A 187 -2.09 43.16 -66.26
CA VAL A 187 -2.87 43.00 -65.02
C VAL A 187 -3.50 41.59 -65.02
N GLY A 188 -2.64 40.57 -64.99
CA GLY A 188 -3.06 39.25 -64.56
C GLY A 188 -3.29 39.24 -63.05
N ILE A 189 -4.54 39.35 -62.60
CA ILE A 189 -4.89 39.11 -61.19
C ILE A 189 -4.79 37.60 -60.95
N ALA A 190 -3.63 37.14 -60.51
CA ALA A 190 -3.45 35.79 -60.00
C ALA A 190 -3.97 35.74 -58.55
N GLY A 191 -5.24 35.38 -58.38
CA GLY A 191 -5.81 35.10 -57.07
C GLY A 191 -5.36 33.74 -56.55
N LYS A 192 -4.29 33.69 -55.75
CA LYS A 192 -3.97 32.51 -54.92
C LYS A 192 -4.94 32.47 -53.73
N ALA A 193 -5.99 31.67 -53.83
CA ALA A 193 -6.80 31.30 -52.68
C ALA A 193 -6.25 29.98 -52.08
N SER A 194 -5.27 30.08 -51.19
CA SER A 194 -4.84 28.93 -50.38
C SER A 194 -5.67 28.89 -49.09
N ARG A 195 -6.58 27.92 -48.96
CA ARG A 195 -7.14 27.56 -47.65
C ARG A 195 -6.33 26.40 -47.10
N SER A 196 -5.37 26.74 -46.24
CA SER A 196 -4.72 25.76 -45.36
C SER A 196 -5.70 25.44 -44.23
N HIS A 197 -6.03 24.17 -44.07
CA HIS A 197 -6.73 23.65 -42.89
C HIS A 197 -5.76 22.74 -42.14
N THR A 198 -5.21 23.24 -41.04
CA THR A 198 -4.43 22.43 -40.10
C THR A 198 -5.36 21.94 -39.01
N THR A 199 -5.66 20.65 -39.01
CA THR A 199 -6.39 20.01 -37.92
C THR A 199 -5.37 19.29 -37.04
N THR A 200 -5.01 19.89 -35.91
CA THR A 200 -4.24 19.24 -34.85
C THR A 200 -5.21 18.63 -33.85
N ALA A 201 -5.16 17.30 -33.70
CA ALA A 201 -5.83 16.60 -32.62
C ALA A 201 -4.77 16.04 -31.68
N ASP A 202 -4.66 16.63 -30.48
CA ASP A 202 -3.90 16.04 -29.38
C ASP A 202 -4.79 14.98 -28.74
N ILE A 203 -4.49 13.70 -28.98
CA ILE A 203 -5.18 12.58 -28.34
C ILE A 203 -4.40 12.24 -27.08
N VAL A 204 -4.70 12.93 -25.98
CA VAL A 204 -4.27 12.55 -24.64
C VAL A 204 -5.30 11.56 -24.11
N GLN A 205 -5.02 10.27 -24.17
CA GLN A 205 -5.85 9.26 -23.51
C GLN A 205 -5.09 8.68 -22.33
N GLN A 206 -5.69 8.78 -21.14
CA GLN A 206 -5.34 7.98 -19.98
C GLN A 206 -6.09 6.65 -20.11
N TYR A 207 -5.37 5.55 -20.28
CA TYR A 207 -5.95 4.33 -20.82
C TYR A 207 -6.11 3.16 -19.84
N GLU A 208 -5.82 3.38 -18.56
CA GLU A 208 -6.09 2.37 -17.52
C GLU A 208 -7.07 2.94 -16.50
N LYS A 209 -8.26 2.33 -16.45
CA LYS A 209 -9.21 2.60 -15.38
C LYS A 209 -8.79 1.78 -14.17
N LEU A 210 -8.14 2.43 -13.23
CA LEU A 210 -7.92 1.89 -11.89
C LEU A 210 -9.09 2.32 -11.00
N ASN A 211 -9.75 1.34 -10.39
CA ASN A 211 -10.65 1.58 -9.28
C ASN A 211 -10.17 0.76 -8.07
N VAL A 212 -10.09 1.41 -6.91
CA VAL A 212 -9.67 0.77 -5.66
C VAL A 212 -10.80 0.98 -4.66
N ASP A 213 -11.45 -0.11 -4.28
CA ASP A 213 -12.50 -0.14 -3.28
C ASP A 213 -11.96 -0.78 -2.01
N ILE A 214 -12.05 -0.07 -0.88
CA ILE A 214 -11.48 -0.50 0.39
C ILE A 214 -12.59 -0.43 1.44
N GLU A 215 -13.07 -1.61 1.80
CA GLU A 215 -13.96 -1.84 2.93
C GLU A 215 -13.14 -2.39 4.10
N PRO A 216 -13.65 -2.33 5.34
CA PRO A 216 -12.93 -2.83 6.52
C PRO A 216 -12.43 -4.27 6.38
N LYS A 217 -13.19 -5.15 5.70
CA LYS A 217 -12.89 -6.58 5.59
C LYS A 217 -12.34 -7.00 4.23
N THR A 218 -12.28 -6.08 3.27
CA THR A 218 -12.16 -6.43 1.85
C THR A 218 -11.53 -5.26 1.12
N MET A 219 -10.45 -5.53 0.40
CA MET A 219 -9.88 -4.58 -0.55
C MET A 219 -9.99 -5.18 -1.95
N THR A 220 -10.57 -4.42 -2.88
CA THR A 220 -10.73 -4.80 -4.27
C THR A 220 -10.04 -3.78 -5.17
N ILE A 221 -9.14 -4.27 -6.02
CA ILE A 221 -8.40 -3.45 -6.99
C ILE A 221 -8.82 -3.92 -8.38
N ILE A 222 -9.50 -3.03 -9.10
CA ILE A 222 -9.99 -3.26 -10.45
C ILE A 222 -9.10 -2.47 -11.39
N ARG A 223 -8.46 -3.16 -12.32
CA ARG A 223 -7.69 -2.58 -13.43
C ARG A 223 -8.33 -3.02 -14.73
N GLU A 224 -8.67 -2.06 -15.58
CA GLU A 224 -9.17 -2.29 -16.93
C GLU A 224 -8.37 -1.47 -17.91
N SER A 225 -7.91 -2.13 -18.98
CA SER A 225 -7.20 -1.48 -20.09
C SER A 225 -8.08 -1.35 -21.32
N GLU A 226 -7.84 -0.29 -22.08
CA GLU A 226 -8.37 -0.15 -23.42
C GLU A 226 -7.58 -0.97 -24.45
N ARG A 227 -8.01 -0.88 -25.71
CA ARG A 227 -7.36 -1.52 -26.84
C ARG A 227 -5.90 -1.05 -26.95
N GLY A 228 -4.97 -1.99 -26.99
CA GLY A 228 -3.54 -1.72 -27.14
C GLY A 228 -2.72 -2.03 -25.89
N LEU A 229 -3.37 -2.14 -24.72
CA LEU A 229 -2.67 -2.01 -23.44
C LEU A 229 -2.79 -3.24 -22.54
N ASP A 230 -1.88 -3.31 -21.58
CA ASP A 230 -1.68 -4.43 -20.69
C ASP A 230 -1.76 -3.93 -19.25
N VAL A 231 -2.62 -4.53 -18.41
CA VAL A 231 -2.79 -4.14 -16.99
C VAL A 231 -1.74 -4.75 -16.05
N VAL A 232 -0.59 -5.14 -16.59
CA VAL A 232 0.56 -5.63 -15.82
C VAL A 232 1.18 -4.47 -15.03
N GLY A 233 1.89 -4.81 -13.95
CA GLY A 233 2.69 -3.85 -13.19
C GLY A 233 2.22 -3.71 -11.75
N ASN A 234 2.66 -2.62 -11.11
CA ASN A 234 2.49 -2.41 -9.68
C ASN A 234 1.42 -1.35 -9.39
N THR A 235 0.59 -1.62 -8.40
CA THR A 235 -0.30 -0.64 -7.77
C THR A 235 0.20 -0.40 -6.35
N ILE A 236 0.45 0.87 -6.00
CA ILE A 236 0.95 1.27 -4.69
C ILE A 236 -0.16 1.99 -3.91
N ILE A 237 -0.52 1.44 -2.76
CA ILE A 237 -1.62 1.92 -1.92
C ILE A 237 -1.07 2.17 -0.51
N ASN A 238 -1.22 3.38 0.00
CA ASN A 238 -0.98 3.64 1.41
C ASN A 238 -2.28 3.38 2.18
N LEU A 239 -2.20 2.59 3.24
CA LEU A 239 -3.34 2.19 4.04
C LEU A 239 -2.94 2.03 5.50
N THR A 240 -3.91 2.03 6.39
CA THR A 240 -3.73 1.70 7.80
C THR A 240 -4.34 0.32 8.07
N ILE A 241 -3.56 -0.58 8.69
CA ILE A 241 -4.03 -1.89 9.14
C ILE A 241 -4.32 -1.81 10.64
N VAL A 242 -5.56 -2.09 11.05
CA VAL A 242 -5.97 -2.10 12.45
C VAL A 242 -6.23 -3.54 12.87
N PRO A 243 -5.41 -4.15 13.75
CA PRO A 243 -5.68 -5.51 14.22
C PRO A 243 -7.02 -5.59 14.94
N LYS A 244 -7.75 -6.69 14.75
CA LYS A 244 -8.95 -6.96 15.53
C LYS A 244 -8.61 -7.63 16.84
N GLN A 245 -9.41 -7.34 17.86
CA GLN A 245 -9.45 -8.20 19.02
C GLN A 245 -10.07 -9.55 18.65
N PRO A 246 -9.54 -10.68 19.15
CA PRO A 246 -10.11 -11.99 18.88
C PRO A 246 -11.57 -12.06 19.34
N ALA A 247 -12.46 -12.54 18.47
CA ALA A 247 -13.91 -12.60 18.68
C ALA A 247 -14.36 -13.36 19.95
N ASN A 248 -13.48 -14.19 20.51
CA ASN A 248 -13.76 -15.01 21.70
C ASN A 248 -13.69 -14.22 23.01
N GLY A 249 -13.52 -12.89 22.98
CA GLY A 249 -13.29 -12.07 24.17
C GLY A 249 -12.01 -12.46 24.91
N ALA A 250 -11.06 -13.09 24.21
CA ALA A 250 -9.82 -13.57 24.82
C ALA A 250 -9.06 -12.38 25.40
N VAL A 251 -8.76 -12.51 26.70
CA VAL A 251 -8.17 -11.47 27.56
C VAL A 251 -7.00 -10.80 26.85
N VAL A 252 -7.19 -9.55 26.44
CA VAL A 252 -6.06 -8.70 26.03
C VAL A 252 -5.15 -8.62 27.24
N MET A 253 -3.88 -9.00 27.07
CA MET A 253 -2.99 -9.18 28.21
C MET A 253 -2.71 -7.81 28.81
N GLN A 254 -3.25 -7.58 30.01
CA GLN A 254 -3.07 -6.34 30.73
C GLN A 254 -1.76 -6.40 31.51
N VAL A 255 -0.91 -5.39 31.29
CA VAL A 255 0.40 -5.24 31.92
C VAL A 255 0.55 -3.81 32.44
N PHE A 256 1.48 -3.61 33.37
CA PHE A 256 1.93 -2.27 33.72
C PHE A 256 3.19 -1.93 32.93
N LEU A 257 3.11 -0.87 32.13
CA LEU A 257 4.26 -0.28 31.45
C LEU A 257 4.93 0.73 32.37
N ALA A 258 6.24 0.58 32.59
CA ALA A 258 7.05 1.58 33.26
C ALA A 258 7.32 2.77 32.32
N VAL A 259 6.62 3.88 32.55
CA VAL A 259 6.74 5.11 31.73
C VAL A 259 7.74 6.12 32.31
N GLY A 260 8.17 5.92 33.55
CA GLY A 260 9.17 6.73 34.23
C GLY A 260 9.75 6.02 35.45
N GLN A 261 10.99 6.36 35.82
CA GLN A 261 11.62 5.86 37.04
C GLN A 261 12.62 6.88 37.61
N ASP A 262 12.64 7.03 38.93
CA ASP A 262 13.66 7.79 39.67
C ASP A 262 14.30 6.86 40.71
N LEU A 263 15.42 6.25 40.30
CA LEU A 263 16.12 5.22 41.09
C LEU A 263 17.46 5.72 41.66
N VAL A 264 17.99 6.83 41.12
CA VAL A 264 19.33 7.33 41.43
C VAL A 264 19.28 8.85 41.54
N ALA A 265 19.83 9.38 42.63
CA ALA A 265 20.01 10.82 42.82
C ALA A 265 21.49 11.13 43.01
N LYS A 266 22.05 12.01 42.16
CA LYS A 266 23.46 12.45 42.24
C LYS A 266 24.46 11.28 42.27
N GLY A 267 24.19 10.23 41.49
CA GLY A 267 25.03 9.02 41.43
C GLY A 267 24.86 8.05 42.61
N VAL A 268 24.01 8.36 43.59
CA VAL A 268 23.70 7.48 44.72
C VAL A 268 22.34 6.83 44.50
N VAL A 269 22.29 5.52 44.71
CA VAL A 269 21.07 4.72 44.56
C VAL A 269 20.08 5.10 45.66
N ARG A 270 18.84 5.40 45.27
CA ARG A 270 17.76 5.74 46.20
C ARG A 270 17.27 4.51 46.94
N SER A 271 16.85 4.70 48.19
CA SER A 271 16.21 3.64 48.98
C SER A 271 14.78 3.37 48.52
N ALA A 272 14.22 2.20 48.89
CA ALA A 272 12.82 1.80 48.63
C ALA A 272 11.78 2.91 48.85
N LYS A 273 11.92 3.68 49.94
CA LYS A 273 10.97 4.74 50.33
C LYS A 273 11.08 6.03 49.51
N THR A 274 12.21 6.24 48.84
CA THR A 274 12.54 7.50 48.14
C THR A 274 12.65 7.35 46.62
N ALA A 275 12.85 6.13 46.14
CA ALA A 275 12.76 5.80 44.73
C ALA A 275 11.30 5.81 44.27
N SER A 276 11.05 6.08 42.98
CA SER A 276 9.72 6.01 42.38
C SER A 276 9.75 5.32 41.02
N ILE A 277 8.60 4.76 40.66
CA ILE A 277 8.31 4.24 39.32
C ILE A 277 6.92 4.73 38.93
N ASP A 278 6.80 5.25 37.72
CA ASP A 278 5.54 5.68 37.15
C ASP A 278 5.01 4.54 36.26
N LEU A 279 3.79 4.11 36.55
CA LEU A 279 3.17 2.97 35.90
C LEU A 279 1.96 3.41 35.09
N GLU A 280 1.91 2.98 33.83
CA GLU A 280 0.75 3.11 32.98
C GLU A 280 0.14 1.73 32.74
N ASN A 281 -1.19 1.63 32.87
CA ASN A 281 -1.89 0.41 32.55
C ASN A 281 -2.00 0.29 31.02
N THR A 282 -1.47 -0.79 30.45
CA THR A 282 -1.50 -1.00 29.00
C THR A 282 -1.97 -2.40 28.62
N TYR A 283 -2.53 -2.50 27.42
CA TYR A 283 -3.09 -3.73 26.88
C TYR A 283 -2.24 -4.18 25.70
N LEU A 284 -1.70 -5.40 25.77
CA LEU A 284 -0.82 -5.91 24.74
C LEU A 284 -1.57 -6.80 23.74
N SER A 285 -1.34 -6.50 22.46
CA SER A 285 -1.67 -7.40 21.36
C SER A 285 -0.81 -8.67 21.44
N GLN A 286 -1.37 -9.77 20.93
CA GLN A 286 -0.56 -10.95 20.62
C GLN A 286 0.40 -10.62 19.49
N LYS A 287 1.61 -11.18 19.59
CA LYS A 287 2.63 -11.13 18.56
C LYS A 287 2.27 -12.13 17.47
N CYS A 288 1.41 -11.72 16.55
CA CYS A 288 0.93 -12.53 15.42
C CYS A 288 1.26 -11.82 14.11
N ALA A 289 1.59 -12.58 13.06
CA ALA A 289 1.67 -12.02 11.71
C ALA A 289 0.25 -11.73 11.17
N LEU A 290 0.03 -10.53 10.60
CA LEU A 290 -1.23 -10.19 9.94
C LEU A 290 -1.15 -10.62 8.48
N LYS A 291 -1.99 -11.58 8.10
CA LYS A 291 -1.98 -12.21 6.78
C LYS A 291 -3.27 -11.94 6.02
N ALA A 292 -3.16 -11.79 4.71
CA ALA A 292 -4.30 -11.66 3.81
C ALA A 292 -4.33 -12.80 2.80
N SER A 293 -5.53 -13.26 2.48
CA SER A 293 -5.81 -14.11 1.33
C SER A 293 -6.01 -13.22 0.11
N VAL A 294 -5.27 -13.50 -0.96
CA VAL A 294 -5.28 -12.74 -2.21
C VAL A 294 -5.76 -13.65 -3.33
N THR A 295 -6.77 -13.19 -4.06
CA THR A 295 -7.23 -13.81 -5.30
C THR A 295 -7.24 -12.79 -6.42
N MET A 296 -7.11 -13.24 -7.66
CA MET A 296 -7.22 -12.38 -8.83
C MET A 296 -8.12 -13.05 -9.85
N ARG A 297 -9.23 -12.39 -10.19
CA ARG A 297 -9.97 -12.68 -11.42
C ARG A 297 -9.32 -11.92 -12.56
N TYR A 298 -9.04 -12.58 -13.67
CA TYR A 298 -8.34 -11.95 -14.79
C TYR A 298 -9.04 -12.25 -16.11
N LEU A 299 -8.77 -11.41 -17.11
CA LEU A 299 -9.11 -11.64 -18.50
C LEU A 299 -7.88 -11.43 -19.37
N LEU A 300 -7.33 -12.52 -19.90
CA LEU A 300 -6.17 -12.54 -20.77
C LEU A 300 -6.63 -12.56 -22.24
N ARG A 301 -6.10 -11.64 -23.04
CA ARG A 301 -6.11 -11.74 -24.49
C ARG A 301 -4.94 -12.61 -24.91
N HIS A 302 -5.23 -13.74 -25.51
CA HIS A 302 -4.23 -14.66 -26.05
C HIS A 302 -4.28 -14.67 -27.57
N VAL A 303 -3.16 -14.39 -28.23
CA VAL A 303 -3.04 -14.39 -29.69
C VAL A 303 -2.80 -15.82 -30.17
N VAL A 304 -3.81 -16.40 -30.81
CA VAL A 304 -3.76 -17.76 -31.36
C VAL A 304 -3.02 -17.78 -32.70
N SER A 305 -3.19 -16.74 -33.52
CA SER A 305 -2.48 -16.57 -34.79
C SER A 305 -2.41 -15.11 -35.22
N GLY A 306 -1.47 -14.78 -36.12
CA GLY A 306 -1.26 -13.42 -36.60
C GLY A 306 -0.39 -12.56 -35.68
N SER A 307 0.41 -13.17 -34.79
CA SER A 307 1.31 -12.45 -33.87
C SER A 307 2.39 -11.62 -34.58
N GLU A 308 2.62 -11.89 -35.87
CA GLU A 308 3.48 -11.10 -36.75
C GLU A 308 2.92 -9.73 -37.13
N TYR A 309 1.60 -9.51 -36.95
CA TYR A 309 0.93 -8.24 -37.27
C TYR A 309 0.79 -7.35 -36.05
N TYR A 310 1.18 -6.08 -36.16
CA TYR A 310 0.91 -5.08 -35.11
C TYR A 310 -0.59 -4.73 -35.02
N THR A 311 -1.26 -4.63 -36.15
CA THR A 311 -2.69 -4.30 -36.22
C THR A 311 -3.53 -5.42 -35.60
N GLU A 312 -4.11 -5.18 -34.43
CA GLU A 312 -4.88 -6.20 -33.69
C GLU A 312 -6.04 -6.80 -34.47
N GLY A 313 -6.64 -6.06 -35.42
CA GLY A 313 -7.73 -6.58 -36.26
C GLY A 313 -7.29 -7.69 -37.23
N LYS A 314 -5.98 -7.88 -37.40
CA LYS A 314 -5.38 -8.96 -38.20
C LYS A 314 -4.93 -10.15 -37.35
N GLN A 315 -5.10 -10.06 -36.03
CA GLN A 315 -4.76 -11.13 -35.09
C GLN A 315 -6.01 -11.95 -34.79
N THR A 316 -5.88 -13.28 -34.79
CA THR A 316 -6.92 -14.16 -34.25
C THR A 316 -6.64 -14.35 -32.77
N VAL A 317 -7.61 -14.02 -31.93
CA VAL A 317 -7.44 -14.04 -30.47
C VAL A 317 -8.47 -14.90 -29.77
N ALA A 318 -8.04 -15.50 -28.67
CA ALA A 318 -8.88 -16.11 -27.66
C ALA A 318 -8.87 -15.25 -26.40
N LEU A 319 -10.04 -15.12 -25.77
CA LEU A 319 -10.16 -14.50 -24.46
C LEU A 319 -10.22 -15.59 -23.41
N ILE A 320 -9.28 -15.56 -22.46
CA ILE A 320 -9.15 -16.55 -21.39
C ILE A 320 -9.41 -15.83 -20.08
N GLY A 321 -10.54 -16.12 -19.45
CA GLY A 321 -10.88 -15.59 -18.13
C GLY A 321 -10.92 -16.70 -17.09
N ASP A 322 -10.28 -16.48 -15.95
CA ASP A 322 -10.34 -17.39 -14.80
C ASP A 322 -10.05 -16.63 -13.49
N THR A 323 -10.05 -17.34 -12.37
CA THR A 323 -9.65 -16.85 -11.06
C THR A 323 -8.46 -17.63 -10.54
N THR A 324 -7.42 -16.93 -10.09
CA THR A 324 -6.25 -17.57 -9.49
C THR A 324 -6.63 -18.27 -8.19
N LYS A 325 -5.89 -19.32 -7.83
CA LYS A 325 -5.97 -19.90 -6.48
C LYS A 325 -5.64 -18.83 -5.44
N ALA A 326 -6.30 -18.91 -4.28
CA ALA A 326 -6.02 -18.05 -3.16
C ALA A 326 -4.58 -18.23 -2.68
N ALA A 327 -3.84 -17.13 -2.60
CA ALA A 327 -2.48 -17.08 -2.07
C ALA A 327 -2.48 -16.31 -0.75
N ILE A 328 -1.78 -16.83 0.26
CA ILE A 328 -1.67 -16.16 1.57
C ILE A 328 -0.41 -15.30 1.59
N HIS A 329 -0.59 -14.00 1.77
CA HIS A 329 0.48 -13.02 1.88
C HIS A 329 0.55 -12.46 3.29
N THR A 330 1.76 -12.24 3.80
CA THR A 330 1.96 -11.56 5.09
C THR A 330 2.06 -10.06 4.85
N LEU A 331 1.13 -9.30 5.41
CA LEU A 331 1.09 -7.84 5.28
C LEU A 331 1.82 -7.15 6.43
N VAL A 332 1.70 -7.68 7.64
CA VAL A 332 2.47 -7.23 8.80
C VAL A 332 3.18 -8.43 9.40
N ARG A 333 4.49 -8.30 9.57
CA ARG A 333 5.29 -9.36 10.17
C ARG A 333 5.03 -9.43 11.67
N GLU A 334 5.28 -10.61 12.23
CA GLU A 334 5.09 -10.87 13.65
C GLU A 334 5.94 -9.97 14.55
N ASP A 335 7.18 -9.67 14.16
CA ASP A 335 8.09 -8.77 14.87
C ASP A 335 7.61 -7.31 14.92
N GLU A 336 6.68 -6.93 14.05
CA GLU A 336 6.15 -5.58 13.96
C GLU A 336 4.82 -5.42 14.71
N THR A 337 4.10 -6.52 15.03
CA THR A 337 2.79 -6.42 15.68
C THR A 337 2.83 -6.17 17.18
N GLN A 338 3.99 -6.39 17.79
CA GLN A 338 4.25 -6.07 19.18
C GLN A 338 5.54 -5.26 19.27
N ARG A 339 5.47 -4.11 19.96
CA ARG A 339 6.67 -3.32 20.25
C ARG A 339 7.65 -4.16 21.09
N PRO A 340 8.97 -3.96 20.94
CA PRO A 340 9.94 -4.60 21.82
C PRO A 340 9.66 -4.23 23.27
N LEU A 341 9.36 -5.22 24.09
CA LEU A 341 9.12 -5.07 25.52
C LEU A 341 10.09 -5.95 26.29
N TRP A 342 10.40 -5.52 27.50
CA TRP A 342 11.35 -6.16 28.39
C TRP A 342 10.67 -6.39 29.73
N GLN A 343 10.83 -7.58 30.27
CA GLN A 343 10.39 -7.91 31.62
C GLN A 343 11.60 -8.24 32.48
N ILE A 344 11.41 -8.10 33.78
CA ILE A 344 12.36 -8.60 34.76
C ILE A 344 11.88 -9.97 35.20
N VAL A 345 12.74 -10.97 35.08
CA VAL A 345 12.44 -12.35 35.46
C VAL A 345 13.32 -12.81 36.61
N ALA A 346 12.74 -13.61 37.50
CA ALA A 346 13.48 -14.32 38.52
C ALA A 346 14.21 -15.54 37.93
N ALA A 347 15.03 -16.21 38.74
CA ALA A 347 15.80 -17.40 38.32
C ALA A 347 14.92 -18.56 37.84
N ASP A 348 13.66 -18.64 38.30
CA ASP A 348 12.68 -19.64 37.85
C ASP A 348 11.95 -19.25 36.54
N GLY A 349 12.34 -18.13 35.92
CA GLY A 349 11.78 -17.62 34.68
C GLY A 349 10.46 -16.86 34.84
N LYS A 350 9.94 -16.71 36.06
CA LYS A 350 8.70 -15.95 36.27
C LYS A 350 8.94 -14.44 36.20
N GLY A 351 8.08 -13.75 35.47
CA GLY A 351 8.07 -12.29 35.37
C GLY A 351 7.70 -11.62 36.69
N LEU A 352 8.30 -10.45 36.90
CA LEU A 352 7.99 -9.54 37.99
C LEU A 352 6.62 -8.90 37.76
N SER A 353 5.74 -9.02 38.74
CA SER A 353 4.46 -8.34 38.78
C SER A 353 4.50 -7.20 39.80
N VAL A 354 3.77 -6.13 39.49
CA VAL A 354 3.55 -5.01 40.40
C VAL A 354 2.09 -4.92 40.80
N LYS A 355 1.84 -4.63 42.07
CA LYS A 355 0.51 -4.42 42.63
C LYS A 355 0.45 -3.03 43.28
N PRO A 356 -0.29 -2.07 42.69
CA PRO A 356 -0.64 -0.83 43.37
C PRO A 356 -1.47 -1.11 44.63
N VAL A 357 -1.45 -0.21 45.61
CA VAL A 357 -2.14 -0.40 46.92
C VAL A 357 -3.59 -0.87 46.78
N LEU A 358 -4.30 -0.32 45.80
CA LEU A 358 -5.70 -0.63 45.50
C LEU A 358 -5.89 -1.22 44.09
N GLY A 359 -4.99 -2.10 43.65
CA GLY A 359 -5.01 -2.66 42.30
C GLY A 359 -4.87 -4.19 42.24
N THR A 360 -5.18 -4.73 41.07
CA THR A 360 -4.84 -6.11 40.69
C THR A 360 -3.36 -6.18 40.32
N PRO A 361 -2.63 -7.25 40.70
CA PRO A 361 -1.26 -7.43 40.24
C PRO A 361 -1.23 -7.67 38.73
N HIS A 362 -0.38 -6.94 38.02
CA HIS A 362 -0.08 -7.19 36.61
C HIS A 362 1.43 -7.27 36.40
N ILE A 363 1.84 -7.93 35.32
CA ILE A 363 3.26 -8.04 34.95
C ILE A 363 3.80 -6.64 34.68
N LEU A 364 5.00 -6.34 35.20
CA LEU A 364 5.73 -5.12 34.91
C LEU A 364 6.57 -5.32 33.64
N VAL A 365 6.38 -4.42 32.67
CA VAL A 365 7.15 -4.39 31.44
C VAL A 365 7.77 -3.01 31.22
N PHE A 366 8.83 -2.97 30.42
CA PHE A 366 9.56 -1.79 30.02
C PHE A 366 9.66 -1.76 28.50
N ASP A 367 9.51 -0.60 27.88
CA ASP A 367 9.78 -0.38 26.46
C ASP A 367 11.28 -0.08 26.19
N ASN A 368 12.05 0.16 27.25
CA ASN A 368 13.48 0.45 27.20
C ASN A 368 14.29 -0.58 28.00
N TYR A 369 15.19 -1.29 27.30
CA TYR A 369 16.08 -2.29 27.90
C TYR A 369 16.98 -1.71 29.01
N ALA A 370 17.54 -0.53 28.80
CA ALA A 370 18.43 0.11 29.78
C ALA A 370 17.68 0.48 31.06
N TRP A 371 16.41 0.91 30.94
CA TRP A 371 15.57 1.18 32.11
C TRP A 371 15.26 -0.10 32.89
N ALA A 372 14.90 -1.18 32.19
CA ALA A 372 14.69 -2.49 32.80
C ALA A 372 15.95 -2.98 33.54
N GLN A 373 17.14 -2.79 32.95
CA GLN A 373 18.41 -3.16 33.59
C GLN A 373 18.71 -2.34 34.83
N GLN A 374 18.52 -1.01 34.76
CA GLN A 374 18.71 -0.13 35.91
C GLN A 374 17.77 -0.52 37.06
N PHE A 375 16.52 -0.82 36.74
CA PHE A 375 15.54 -1.26 37.72
C PHE A 375 15.88 -2.63 38.32
N ALA A 376 16.31 -3.59 37.50
CA ALA A 376 16.80 -4.88 37.97
C ALA A 376 18.02 -4.73 38.91
N GLY A 377 18.96 -3.85 38.58
CA GLY A 377 20.10 -3.52 39.44
C GLY A 377 19.68 -2.87 40.76
N TRP A 378 18.70 -1.96 40.72
CA TRP A 378 18.13 -1.34 41.90
C TRP A 378 17.46 -2.36 42.83
N LEU A 379 16.71 -3.31 42.28
CA LEU A 379 16.08 -4.42 43.02
C LEU A 379 17.13 -5.33 43.68
N ASP A 380 18.20 -5.67 42.97
CA ASP A 380 19.27 -6.53 43.48
C ASP A 380 20.00 -5.89 44.67
N GLN A 381 20.21 -4.57 44.62
CA GLN A 381 20.87 -3.80 45.68
C GLN A 381 19.99 -3.54 46.89
N ASN A 382 18.72 -3.15 46.69
CA ASN A 382 17.83 -2.78 47.79
C ASN A 382 17.08 -3.96 48.41
N ARG A 383 16.94 -5.08 47.68
CA ARG A 383 16.13 -6.25 48.08
C ARG A 383 14.72 -5.87 48.57
N ALA A 384 14.18 -4.79 48.03
CA ALA A 384 12.94 -4.20 48.50
C ALA A 384 11.73 -4.92 47.89
N GLY A 385 10.73 -5.22 48.71
CA GLY A 385 9.42 -5.72 48.27
C GLY A 385 8.45 -4.61 47.84
N THR A 386 8.85 -3.34 48.02
CA THR A 386 8.05 -2.16 47.65
C THR A 386 8.91 -1.03 47.10
N ILE A 387 8.28 -0.12 46.34
CA ILE A 387 8.87 1.16 45.90
C ILE A 387 7.91 2.32 46.13
N GLY A 388 8.48 3.51 46.37
CA GLY A 388 7.73 4.75 46.52
C GLY A 388 7.10 4.91 47.90
N LYS A 389 6.62 6.13 48.16
CA LYS A 389 5.89 6.46 49.39
C LYS A 389 4.54 5.75 49.46
N ASP A 390 3.90 5.58 48.30
CA ASP A 390 2.64 4.87 48.17
C ASP A 390 2.80 3.35 48.25
N GLY A 391 4.04 2.83 48.25
CA GLY A 391 4.31 1.42 48.54
C GLY A 391 3.79 0.46 47.47
N VAL A 392 4.10 0.72 46.20
CA VAL A 392 3.83 -0.23 45.11
C VAL A 392 4.54 -1.55 45.42
N LEU A 393 3.79 -2.65 45.49
CA LEU A 393 4.29 -3.96 45.89
C LEU A 393 4.86 -4.73 44.69
N PHE A 394 6.01 -5.35 44.90
CA PHE A 394 6.68 -6.24 43.95
C PHE A 394 6.43 -7.70 44.30
N GLN A 395 6.09 -8.50 43.29
CA GLN A 395 5.81 -9.93 43.45
C GLN A 395 6.40 -10.71 42.28
N VAL A 396 6.96 -11.88 42.53
CA VAL A 396 7.34 -12.85 41.50
C VAL A 396 6.38 -14.02 41.61
N GLY A 397 5.38 -14.06 40.73
CA GLY A 397 4.21 -14.93 40.95
C GLY A 397 3.52 -14.57 42.27
N ALA A 398 3.39 -15.55 43.19
CA ALA A 398 2.82 -15.35 44.53
C ALA A 398 3.90 -15.15 45.63
N ALA A 399 5.19 -15.08 45.27
CA ALA A 399 6.31 -15.08 46.22
C ALA A 399 7.13 -13.77 46.16
N ALA A 400 7.89 -13.50 47.22
CA ALA A 400 8.84 -12.39 47.27
C ALA A 400 10.09 -12.66 46.40
N ILE A 401 10.76 -11.60 45.93
CA ILE A 401 11.97 -11.70 45.12
C ILE A 401 13.14 -12.21 45.99
N THR A 402 13.50 -13.48 45.86
CA THR A 402 14.63 -14.08 46.60
C THR A 402 15.87 -14.34 45.74
N SER A 403 15.76 -14.23 44.41
CA SER A 403 16.86 -14.47 43.47
C SER A 403 17.31 -13.20 42.76
N LYS A 404 18.52 -13.23 42.17
CA LYS A 404 19.04 -12.11 41.37
C LYS A 404 18.17 -11.94 40.11
N PRO A 405 17.51 -10.79 39.93
CA PRO A 405 16.67 -10.55 38.76
C PRO A 405 17.52 -10.44 37.49
N SER A 406 16.96 -10.89 36.36
CA SER A 406 17.54 -10.71 35.04
C SER A 406 16.52 -10.09 34.09
N VAL A 407 16.98 -9.39 33.04
CA VAL A 407 16.11 -8.78 32.04
C VAL A 407 15.97 -9.72 30.86
N SER A 408 14.74 -9.99 30.44
CA SER A 408 14.41 -10.86 29.32
C SER A 408 13.37 -10.19 28.40
N PRO A 409 13.38 -10.47 27.09
CA PRO A 409 12.28 -10.05 26.21
C PRO A 409 10.93 -10.52 26.74
N TYR A 410 9.93 -9.64 26.63
CA TYR A 410 8.54 -9.97 26.91
C TYR A 410 7.78 -10.10 25.59
N VAL A 411 7.16 -11.26 25.38
CA VAL A 411 6.39 -11.55 24.17
C VAL A 411 5.08 -12.19 24.58
N VAL A 412 3.99 -11.72 23.99
CA VAL A 412 2.69 -12.39 24.10
C VAL A 412 2.55 -13.28 22.85
N PRO A 413 2.74 -14.61 22.96
CA PRO A 413 2.75 -15.46 21.78
C PRO A 413 1.38 -15.52 21.11
N CYS A 414 1.38 -15.72 19.79
CA CYS A 414 0.18 -16.08 19.05
C CYS A 414 -0.32 -17.45 19.53
N LYS A 415 -1.63 -17.57 19.81
CA LYS A 415 -2.25 -18.82 20.26
C LYS A 415 -3.05 -19.50 19.17
#